data_AF-A0A554MJQ3-F1
#
_entry.id   AF-A0A554MJQ3-F1
#
_cell.length_a   1.000
_cell.length_b   1.000
_cell.length_c   1.000
_cell.angle_alpha   90.00
_cell.angle_beta   90.00
_cell.angle_gamma   90.00
#
_symmetry.space_group_name_H-M   'P 1'
#
loop_
_entity.id
_entity.type
_entity.pdbx_description
1 polymer ?
#
loop_
_entity_poly.entity_id
_entity_poly.type
_entity_poly.pdbx_seq_one_letter_code
_entity_poly.pdbx_strand_id
1 'polypeptide(L)'
;MTGNKQGTPIEVMKELLPDPIAKIKLEDFLMGHLKTFLEDVSLENFPLESPNLDKDAFLARLESYEEKTDILQQLITLLAKWGKSPEQLYLLQQILVRISEANQKVAGVIGWAKFQWYPLQLLMYSAGIGALATKNFAALKIILDTPVRRDETPNETHPLSIVVGSKVSEMGDWFKQLPGLEAKKYPRSEHLFVVLQPILENILYLSGNYEELFDEFEVLQALSFANFRGGGWGPQGRFSWKHQRYDAGPFLRMVEEGRVEGKNWGPIKAGMFKGSSEDFLKTAEEFKERLTSW
;
A
#
# COMPACT_ATOMS: atom_id res chain seq x y z
N MET A 1 -10.47 17.58 -40.04
CA MET A 1 -9.50 16.71 -39.34
C MET A 1 -9.50 17.10 -37.88
N THR A 2 -10.45 16.55 -37.12
CA THR A 2 -10.58 16.79 -35.68
C THR A 2 -9.64 15.84 -34.96
N GLY A 3 -8.45 16.32 -34.61
CA GLY A 3 -7.54 15.60 -33.72
C GLY A 3 -8.24 15.39 -32.39
N ASN A 4 -8.60 14.14 -32.11
CA ASN A 4 -9.17 13.71 -30.85
C ASN A 4 -8.11 13.95 -29.77
N LYS A 5 -8.22 15.03 -28.99
CA LYS A 5 -7.40 15.21 -27.79
C LYS A 5 -7.91 14.20 -26.76
N GLN A 6 -7.41 12.97 -26.81
CA GLN A 6 -7.54 12.08 -25.66
C GLN A 6 -6.78 12.74 -24.50
N GLY A 7 -7.51 13.09 -23.44
CA GLY A 7 -6.90 13.57 -22.20
C GLY A 7 -5.93 12.53 -21.65
N THR A 8 -4.99 12.99 -20.82
CA THR A 8 -4.13 12.09 -20.04
C THR A 8 -4.98 11.09 -19.23
N PRO A 9 -4.46 9.90 -18.88
CA PRO A 9 -5.20 8.93 -18.07
C PRO A 9 -5.81 9.53 -16.79
N ILE A 10 -5.11 10.50 -16.19
CA ILE A 10 -5.55 11.22 -15.00
C ILE A 10 -6.78 12.09 -15.28
N GLU A 11 -6.79 12.81 -16.40
CA GLU A 11 -7.93 13.64 -16.81
C GLU A 11 -9.15 12.77 -17.10
N VAL A 12 -8.96 11.66 -17.83
CA VAL A 12 -10.04 10.69 -18.10
C VAL A 12 -10.58 10.11 -16.78
N MET A 13 -9.71 9.75 -15.84
CA MET A 13 -10.14 9.27 -14.51
C MET A 13 -10.97 10.32 -13.76
N LYS A 14 -10.55 11.59 -13.80
CA LYS A 14 -11.27 12.70 -13.15
C LYS A 14 -12.63 12.99 -13.79
N GLU A 15 -12.79 12.70 -15.08
CA GLU A 15 -14.07 12.79 -15.79
C GLU A 15 -15.01 11.61 -15.47
N LEU A 16 -14.49 10.38 -15.50
CA LEU A 16 -15.29 9.16 -15.35
C LEU A 16 -15.72 8.90 -13.89
N LEU A 17 -14.85 9.17 -12.93
CA LEU A 17 -15.07 8.82 -11.52
C LEU A 17 -16.28 9.51 -10.85
N PRO A 18 -16.56 10.82 -11.07
CA PRO A 18 -17.74 11.46 -10.50
C PRO A 18 -19.05 11.18 -11.26
N ASP A 19 -18.99 10.67 -12.50
CA ASP A 19 -20.18 10.43 -13.33
C ASP A 19 -20.83 9.07 -12.99
N PRO A 20 -22.04 9.05 -12.37
CA PRO A 20 -22.70 7.81 -11.99
C PRO A 20 -23.16 6.96 -13.18
N ILE A 21 -23.30 7.55 -14.38
CA ILE A 21 -23.72 6.85 -15.61
C ILE A 21 -22.51 6.23 -16.30
N ALA A 22 -21.31 6.76 -16.07
CA ALA A 22 -20.06 6.29 -16.67
C ALA A 22 -19.50 5.01 -16.04
N LYS A 23 -20.21 4.32 -15.14
CA LYS A 23 -19.72 3.16 -14.38
C LYS A 23 -19.05 2.06 -15.23
N ILE A 24 -19.64 1.73 -16.39
CA ILE A 24 -19.09 0.72 -17.30
C ILE A 24 -17.78 1.22 -17.93
N LYS A 25 -17.76 2.49 -18.36
CA LYS A 25 -16.56 3.11 -18.94
C LYS A 25 -15.43 3.24 -17.92
N LEU A 26 -15.76 3.55 -16.67
CA LEU A 26 -14.79 3.61 -15.56
C LEU A 26 -14.17 2.24 -15.31
N GLU A 27 -14.99 1.18 -15.27
CA GLU A 27 -14.53 -0.20 -15.13
C GLU A 27 -13.62 -0.60 -16.30
N ASP A 28 -14.07 -0.42 -17.55
CA ASP A 28 -13.27 -0.74 -18.74
C ASP A 28 -11.93 0.01 -18.74
N PHE A 29 -11.94 1.29 -18.36
CA PHE A 29 -10.75 2.13 -18.29
C PHE A 29 -9.74 1.62 -17.24
N LEU A 30 -10.20 1.36 -16.02
CA LEU A 30 -9.35 0.84 -14.95
C LEU A 30 -8.84 -0.57 -15.23
N MET A 31 -9.69 -1.45 -15.75
CA MET A 31 -9.32 -2.82 -16.12
C MET A 31 -8.33 -2.85 -17.29
N GLY A 32 -8.46 -1.91 -18.25
CA GLY A 32 -7.49 -1.73 -19.32
C GLY A 32 -6.10 -1.36 -18.79
N HIS A 33 -6.02 -0.37 -17.89
CA HIS A 33 -4.76 0.01 -17.26
C HIS A 33 -4.17 -1.08 -16.36
N LEU A 34 -5.01 -1.83 -15.64
CA LEU A 34 -4.58 -3.00 -14.89
C LEU A 34 -3.98 -4.07 -15.82
N LYS A 35 -4.61 -4.34 -16.96
CA LYS A 35 -4.10 -5.31 -17.93
C LYS A 35 -2.71 -4.90 -18.44
N THR A 36 -2.54 -3.64 -18.86
CA THR A 36 -1.24 -3.12 -19.29
C THR A 36 -0.19 -3.25 -18.18
N PHE A 37 -0.54 -2.86 -16.95
CA PHE A 37 0.37 -3.02 -15.82
C PHE A 37 0.80 -4.48 -15.61
N LEU A 38 -0.14 -5.44 -15.65
CA LEU A 38 0.16 -6.86 -15.49
C LEU A 38 1.03 -7.43 -16.61
N GLU A 39 0.87 -6.93 -17.84
CA GLU A 39 1.75 -7.26 -18.98
C GLU A 39 3.15 -6.69 -18.76
N ASP A 40 3.25 -5.43 -18.33
CA ASP A 40 4.51 -4.73 -18.08
C ASP A 40 5.32 -5.40 -16.96
N VAL A 41 4.69 -5.83 -15.87
CA VAL A 41 5.35 -6.50 -14.73
C VAL A 41 5.35 -8.03 -14.81
N SER A 42 5.00 -8.60 -15.98
CA SER A 42 4.90 -10.04 -16.17
C SER A 42 6.24 -10.77 -15.99
N LEU A 43 6.18 -12.10 -15.85
CA LEU A 43 7.36 -12.96 -15.77
C LEU A 43 8.21 -12.98 -17.04
N GLU A 44 7.66 -12.56 -18.18
CA GLU A 44 8.43 -12.39 -19.42
C GLU A 44 9.42 -11.22 -19.29
N ASN A 45 8.96 -10.09 -18.73
CA ASN A 45 9.78 -8.91 -18.50
C ASN A 45 10.62 -9.01 -17.22
N PHE A 46 10.12 -9.74 -16.22
CA PHE A 46 10.78 -9.92 -14.92
C PHE A 46 10.90 -11.40 -14.54
N PRO A 47 11.75 -12.18 -15.23
CA PRO A 47 11.94 -13.60 -14.92
C PRO A 47 12.41 -13.80 -13.47
N LEU A 48 11.87 -14.82 -12.81
CA LEU A 48 12.24 -15.17 -11.43
C LEU A 48 13.45 -16.10 -11.41
N GLU A 49 13.76 -16.79 -12.50
CA GLU A 49 14.86 -17.74 -12.66
C GLU A 49 16.21 -17.06 -12.93
N SER A 50 16.24 -15.73 -12.99
CA SER A 50 17.47 -14.96 -13.21
C SER A 50 18.52 -15.32 -12.14
N PRO A 51 19.66 -15.92 -12.52
CA PRO A 51 20.49 -16.71 -11.61
C PRO A 51 21.17 -15.87 -10.51
N ASN A 52 21.39 -14.58 -10.76
CA ASN A 52 22.03 -13.69 -9.80
C ASN A 52 21.07 -12.60 -9.34
N LEU A 53 20.77 -12.59 -8.04
CA LEU A 53 20.29 -11.41 -7.33
C LEU A 53 21.52 -10.68 -6.81
N ASP A 54 22.02 -9.73 -7.59
CA ASP A 54 23.12 -8.83 -7.21
C ASP A 54 22.62 -7.38 -7.12
N LYS A 55 23.51 -6.47 -6.71
CA LYS A 55 23.18 -5.06 -6.49
C LYS A 55 22.63 -4.41 -7.76
N ASP A 56 23.30 -4.58 -8.89
CA ASP A 56 22.96 -3.86 -10.12
C ASP A 56 21.64 -4.40 -10.71
N ALA A 57 21.46 -5.72 -10.67
CA ALA A 57 20.20 -6.35 -11.06
C ALA A 57 19.04 -5.92 -10.17
N PHE A 58 19.26 -5.83 -8.84
CA PHE A 58 18.25 -5.37 -7.90
C PHE A 58 17.84 -3.92 -8.18
N LEU A 59 18.81 -3.01 -8.32
CA LEU A 59 18.56 -1.60 -8.57
C LEU A 59 17.87 -1.37 -9.91
N ALA A 60 18.29 -2.06 -10.97
CA ALA A 60 17.64 -1.97 -12.28
C ALA A 60 16.18 -2.46 -12.24
N ARG A 61 15.91 -3.56 -11.51
CA ARG A 61 14.54 -4.07 -11.36
C ARG A 61 13.68 -3.15 -10.48
N LEU A 62 14.26 -2.56 -9.43
CA LEU A 62 13.61 -1.59 -8.57
C LEU A 62 13.12 -0.37 -9.36
N GLU A 63 14.02 0.26 -10.11
CA GLU A 63 13.72 1.43 -10.94
C GLU A 63 12.64 1.11 -11.99
N SER A 64 12.77 -0.04 -12.67
CA SER A 64 11.79 -0.45 -13.70
C SER A 64 10.41 -0.75 -13.11
N TYR A 65 10.35 -1.33 -11.90
CA TYR A 65 9.08 -1.50 -11.19
C TYR A 65 8.46 -0.16 -10.81
N GLU A 66 9.24 0.81 -10.35
CA GLU A 66 8.73 2.15 -9.98
C GLU A 66 8.17 2.89 -11.19
N GLU A 67 8.88 2.86 -12.31
CA GLU A 67 8.44 3.43 -13.59
C GLU A 67 7.12 2.79 -14.07
N LYS A 68 7.07 1.45 -14.13
CA LYS A 68 5.88 0.72 -14.63
C LYS A 68 4.66 0.83 -13.73
N THR A 69 4.86 1.16 -12.46
CA THR A 69 3.75 1.29 -11.52
C THR A 69 3.16 2.71 -11.52
N ASP A 70 3.85 3.72 -12.08
CA ASP A 70 3.47 5.14 -11.98
C ASP A 70 2.00 5.41 -12.37
N ILE A 71 1.59 5.13 -13.61
CA ILE A 71 0.22 5.41 -14.05
C ILE A 71 -0.83 4.72 -13.17
N LEU A 72 -0.62 3.44 -12.83
CA LEU A 72 -1.59 2.72 -12.00
C LEU A 72 -1.63 3.26 -10.56
N GLN A 73 -0.49 3.71 -10.00
CA GLN A 73 -0.44 4.42 -8.70
C GLN A 73 -1.32 5.66 -8.75
N GLN A 74 -1.25 6.42 -9.84
CA GLN A 74 -2.02 7.65 -9.95
C GLN A 74 -3.54 7.38 -10.00
N LEU A 75 -3.93 6.38 -10.80
CA LEU A 75 -5.33 5.98 -10.95
C LEU A 75 -5.92 5.40 -9.66
N ILE A 76 -5.20 4.47 -9.00
CA ILE A 76 -5.67 3.84 -7.77
C ILE A 76 -5.74 4.83 -6.61
N THR A 77 -4.85 5.83 -6.59
CA THR A 77 -4.87 6.93 -5.60
C THR A 77 -6.15 7.75 -5.73
N LEU A 78 -6.53 8.13 -6.96
CA LEU A 78 -7.79 8.84 -7.21
C LEU A 78 -9.00 8.00 -6.85
N LEU A 79 -9.00 6.72 -7.21
CA LEU A 79 -10.07 5.79 -6.88
C LEU A 79 -10.23 5.64 -5.36
N ALA A 80 -9.14 5.49 -4.61
CA ALA A 80 -9.18 5.37 -3.16
C ALA A 80 -9.61 6.67 -2.47
N LYS A 81 -9.21 7.83 -3.00
CA LYS A 81 -9.60 9.14 -2.47
C LYS A 81 -11.08 9.45 -2.66
N TRP A 82 -11.61 9.21 -3.86
CA TRP A 82 -12.92 9.71 -4.28
C TRP A 82 -13.97 8.61 -4.47
N GLY A 83 -13.57 7.34 -4.58
CA GLY A 83 -14.48 6.21 -4.71
C GLY A 83 -15.30 6.03 -3.45
N LYS A 84 -16.62 6.20 -3.56
CA LYS A 84 -17.56 6.13 -2.43
C LYS A 84 -18.66 5.10 -2.62
N SER A 85 -18.97 4.76 -3.86
CA SER A 85 -20.00 3.75 -4.14
C SER A 85 -19.44 2.34 -3.91
N PRO A 86 -20.27 1.36 -3.51
CA PRO A 86 -19.85 -0.03 -3.40
C PRO A 86 -19.22 -0.57 -4.68
N GLU A 87 -19.70 -0.15 -5.86
CA GLU A 87 -19.18 -0.55 -7.16
C GLU A 87 -17.77 0.00 -7.41
N GLN A 88 -17.52 1.27 -7.10
CA GLN A 88 -16.18 1.87 -7.24
C GLN A 88 -15.18 1.23 -6.27
N LEU A 89 -15.61 0.97 -5.04
CA LEU A 89 -14.80 0.29 -4.03
C LEU A 89 -14.53 -1.18 -4.42
N TYR A 90 -15.46 -1.83 -5.10
CA TYR A 90 -15.27 -3.16 -5.65
C TYR A 90 -14.21 -3.17 -6.77
N LEU A 91 -14.13 -2.14 -7.62
CA LEU A 91 -13.04 -2.00 -8.60
C LEU A 91 -11.67 -1.89 -7.92
N LEU A 92 -11.57 -1.11 -6.84
CA LEU A 92 -10.35 -1.02 -6.04
C LEU A 92 -9.93 -2.39 -5.50
N GLN A 93 -10.88 -3.14 -4.94
CA GLN A 93 -10.63 -4.49 -4.45
C GLN A 93 -10.18 -5.43 -5.59
N GLN A 94 -10.87 -5.42 -6.74
CA GLN A 94 -10.52 -6.27 -7.88
C GLN A 94 -9.10 -6.02 -8.39
N ILE A 95 -8.68 -4.76 -8.50
CA ILE A 95 -7.31 -4.40 -8.91
C ILE A 95 -6.29 -5.07 -7.98
N LEU A 96 -6.46 -4.89 -6.67
CA LEU A 96 -5.54 -5.43 -5.67
C LEU A 96 -5.52 -6.97 -5.67
N VAL A 97 -6.68 -7.61 -5.78
CA VAL A 97 -6.79 -9.08 -5.82
C VAL A 97 -6.09 -9.64 -7.07
N ARG A 98 -6.36 -9.07 -8.25
CA ARG A 98 -5.80 -9.58 -9.51
C ARG A 98 -4.27 -9.47 -9.55
N ILE A 99 -3.71 -8.38 -9.03
CA ILE A 99 -2.24 -8.23 -8.91
C ILE A 99 -1.69 -9.23 -7.90
N SER A 100 -2.37 -9.40 -6.76
CA SER A 100 -1.97 -10.41 -5.77
C SER A 100 -1.99 -11.82 -6.35
N GLU A 101 -2.97 -12.18 -7.17
CA GLU A 101 -3.06 -13.48 -7.83
C GLU A 101 -1.95 -13.69 -8.87
N ALA A 102 -1.59 -12.63 -9.61
CA ALA A 102 -0.48 -12.69 -10.57
C ALA A 102 0.87 -12.97 -9.88
N ASN A 103 1.04 -12.49 -8.64
CA ASN A 103 2.27 -12.61 -7.84
C ASN A 103 2.41 -13.94 -7.08
N GLN A 104 1.42 -14.85 -7.14
CA GLN A 104 1.45 -16.15 -6.44
C GLN A 104 2.37 -17.19 -7.10
N LYS A 105 3.09 -16.81 -8.16
CA LYS A 105 4.05 -17.71 -8.81
C LYS A 105 5.37 -17.69 -8.03
N VAL A 106 5.75 -18.84 -7.47
CA VAL A 106 6.93 -18.99 -6.58
C VAL A 106 8.09 -19.76 -7.24
N ALA A 107 7.96 -20.17 -8.49
CA ALA A 107 9.07 -20.81 -9.19
C ALA A 107 10.20 -19.79 -9.43
N GLY A 108 11.46 -20.17 -9.18
CA GLY A 108 12.64 -19.31 -9.39
C GLY A 108 13.40 -18.95 -8.12
N VAL A 109 14.22 -17.90 -8.20
CA VAL A 109 15.02 -17.38 -7.09
C VAL A 109 14.12 -16.71 -6.06
N ILE A 110 14.19 -17.18 -4.82
CA ILE A 110 13.33 -16.75 -3.70
C ILE A 110 13.31 -15.23 -3.52
N GLY A 111 14.46 -14.56 -3.69
CA GLY A 111 14.54 -13.10 -3.58
C GLY A 111 13.73 -12.37 -4.66
N TRP A 112 13.79 -12.82 -5.92
CA TRP A 112 12.94 -12.28 -6.98
C TRP A 112 11.46 -12.57 -6.75
N ALA A 113 11.14 -13.80 -6.29
CA ALA A 113 9.77 -14.17 -5.96
C ALA A 113 9.18 -13.36 -4.79
N LYS A 114 10.01 -12.85 -3.87
CA LYS A 114 9.59 -11.89 -2.84
C LYS A 114 9.48 -10.48 -3.40
N PHE A 115 10.44 -10.08 -4.23
CA PHE A 115 10.50 -8.73 -4.78
C PHE A 115 9.39 -8.41 -5.79
N GLN A 116 8.81 -9.40 -6.47
CA GLN A 116 7.62 -9.21 -7.33
C GLN A 116 6.41 -8.59 -6.59
N TRP A 117 6.39 -8.63 -5.26
CA TRP A 117 5.35 -8.00 -4.43
C TRP A 117 5.57 -6.50 -4.20
N TYR A 118 6.73 -5.95 -4.58
CA TYR A 118 7.07 -4.54 -4.40
C TYR A 118 6.16 -3.58 -5.20
N PRO A 119 5.82 -3.83 -6.48
CA PRO A 119 4.83 -3.02 -7.20
C PRO A 119 3.47 -2.92 -6.47
N LEU A 120 2.99 -4.03 -5.90
CA LEU A 120 1.75 -4.02 -5.13
C LEU A 120 1.88 -3.23 -3.82
N GLN A 121 3.06 -3.21 -3.20
CA GLN A 121 3.35 -2.35 -2.07
C GLN A 121 3.26 -0.86 -2.44
N LEU A 122 3.83 -0.44 -3.58
CA LEU A 122 3.73 0.95 -4.07
C LEU A 122 2.27 1.38 -4.26
N LEU A 123 1.46 0.51 -4.88
CA LEU A 123 0.03 0.75 -5.08
C LEU A 123 -0.74 0.84 -3.75
N MET A 124 -0.45 -0.04 -2.80
CA MET A 124 -1.07 -0.02 -1.47
C MET A 124 -0.77 1.28 -0.71
N TYR A 125 0.48 1.72 -0.69
CA TYR A 125 0.86 2.98 -0.03
C TYR A 125 0.20 4.18 -0.72
N SER A 126 0.23 4.24 -2.05
CA SER A 126 -0.36 5.32 -2.83
C SER A 126 -1.88 5.42 -2.61
N ALA A 127 -2.59 4.30 -2.75
CA ALA A 127 -4.02 4.21 -2.51
C ALA A 127 -4.37 4.52 -1.05
N GLY A 128 -3.57 4.02 -0.10
CA GLY A 128 -3.80 4.21 1.33
C GLY A 128 -3.68 5.68 1.76
N ILE A 129 -2.64 6.37 1.28
CA ILE A 129 -2.45 7.80 1.50
C ILE A 129 -3.57 8.60 0.81
N GLY A 130 -3.97 8.20 -0.41
CA GLY A 130 -5.12 8.79 -1.11
C GLY A 130 -6.43 8.68 -0.31
N ALA A 131 -6.68 7.52 0.29
CA ALA A 131 -7.85 7.28 1.14
C ALA A 131 -7.80 8.12 2.43
N LEU A 132 -6.65 8.18 3.11
CA LEU A 132 -6.49 8.98 4.34
C LEU A 132 -6.66 10.48 4.08
N ALA A 133 -6.20 10.98 2.93
CA ALA A 133 -6.34 12.37 2.54
C ALA A 133 -7.81 12.86 2.46
N THR A 134 -8.80 11.95 2.44
CA THR A 134 -10.24 12.27 2.52
C THR A 134 -10.97 11.50 3.60
N LYS A 135 -10.25 10.85 4.53
CA LYS A 135 -10.81 9.97 5.58
C LYS A 135 -11.73 8.89 4.99
N ASN A 136 -11.41 8.37 3.81
CA ASN A 136 -12.14 7.27 3.17
C ASN A 136 -11.76 5.92 3.78
N PHE A 137 -12.18 5.68 5.01
CA PHE A 137 -11.81 4.48 5.75
C PHE A 137 -12.40 3.18 5.14
N ALA A 138 -13.45 3.28 4.32
CA ALA A 138 -13.96 2.14 3.56
C ALA A 138 -12.95 1.68 2.51
N ALA A 139 -12.36 2.61 1.74
CA ALA A 139 -11.27 2.31 0.82
C ALA A 139 -10.03 1.81 1.57
N LEU A 140 -9.67 2.45 2.69
CA LEU A 140 -8.51 2.03 3.49
C LEU A 140 -8.65 0.58 3.99
N LYS A 141 -9.84 0.21 4.48
CA LYS A 141 -10.13 -1.17 4.87
C LYS A 141 -9.95 -2.13 3.70
N ILE A 142 -10.38 -1.78 2.49
CA ILE A 142 -10.16 -2.64 1.30
C ILE A 142 -8.66 -2.80 1.04
N ILE A 143 -7.89 -1.72 1.12
CA ILE A 143 -6.44 -1.74 0.85
C ILE A 143 -5.70 -2.62 1.87
N LEU A 144 -6.10 -2.61 3.14
CA LEU A 144 -5.40 -3.35 4.20
C LEU A 144 -5.95 -4.77 4.40
N ASP A 145 -7.27 -4.94 4.35
CA ASP A 145 -7.98 -6.13 4.84
C ASP A 145 -8.56 -7.01 3.73
N THR A 146 -8.35 -6.68 2.45
CA THR A 146 -8.83 -7.53 1.35
C THR A 146 -8.26 -8.95 1.48
N PRO A 147 -9.12 -9.98 1.51
CA PRO A 147 -8.66 -11.36 1.64
C PRO A 147 -8.01 -11.81 0.34
N VAL A 148 -6.75 -12.24 0.42
CA VAL A 148 -6.00 -12.82 -0.67
C VAL A 148 -5.42 -14.17 -0.26
N ARG A 149 -5.22 -15.07 -1.22
CA ARG A 149 -4.57 -16.35 -0.96
C ARG A 149 -3.07 -16.16 -0.79
N ARG A 150 -2.46 -17.14 -0.13
CA ARG A 150 -1.03 -17.22 0.14
C ARG A 150 -0.54 -18.60 -0.30
N ASP A 151 0.58 -18.67 -0.99
CA ASP A 151 1.09 -19.91 -1.58
C ASP A 151 1.38 -20.98 -0.52
N GLU A 152 1.86 -20.57 0.65
CA GLU A 152 2.14 -21.49 1.76
C GLU A 152 0.86 -22.09 2.39
N THR A 153 -0.29 -21.44 2.23
CA THR A 153 -1.58 -21.84 2.82
C THR A 153 -2.72 -21.65 1.81
N PRO A 154 -2.78 -22.45 0.72
CA PRO A 154 -3.69 -22.20 -0.41
C PRO A 154 -5.19 -22.32 -0.06
N ASN A 155 -5.51 -23.00 1.05
CA ASN A 155 -6.87 -23.16 1.56
C ASN A 155 -7.32 -22.03 2.51
N GLU A 156 -6.44 -21.07 2.81
CA GLU A 156 -6.70 -19.96 3.71
C GLU A 156 -6.54 -18.63 2.98
N THR A 157 -7.30 -17.63 3.43
CA THR A 157 -7.12 -16.25 2.97
C THR A 157 -6.54 -15.42 4.10
N HIS A 158 -5.65 -14.50 3.74
CA HIS A 158 -5.00 -13.57 4.65
C HIS A 158 -5.25 -12.14 4.15
N PRO A 159 -5.29 -11.14 5.02
CA PRO A 159 -5.35 -9.75 4.62
C PRO A 159 -4.20 -9.40 3.67
N LEU A 160 -4.49 -8.61 2.64
CA LEU A 160 -3.52 -8.18 1.65
C LEU A 160 -2.27 -7.55 2.29
N SER A 161 -2.46 -6.70 3.29
CA SER A 161 -1.36 -6.06 4.04
C SER A 161 -0.43 -7.07 4.72
N ILE A 162 -0.95 -8.20 5.18
CA ILE A 162 -0.16 -9.29 5.77
C ILE A 162 0.70 -9.95 4.70
N VAL A 163 0.09 -10.33 3.58
CA VAL A 163 0.78 -11.05 2.51
C VAL A 163 1.88 -10.18 1.92
N VAL A 164 1.54 -8.96 1.50
CA VAL A 164 2.51 -8.00 0.94
C VAL A 164 3.60 -7.68 1.96
N GLY A 165 3.23 -7.28 3.18
CA GLY A 165 4.17 -6.93 4.24
C GLY A 165 5.15 -8.06 4.56
N SER A 166 4.66 -9.30 4.62
CA SER A 166 5.51 -10.47 4.87
C SER A 166 6.55 -10.70 3.77
N LYS A 167 6.19 -10.60 2.49
CA LYS A 167 7.11 -10.86 1.37
C LYS A 167 8.16 -9.74 1.22
N VAL A 168 7.73 -8.48 1.32
CA VAL A 168 8.62 -7.33 1.09
C VAL A 168 9.50 -6.97 2.29
N SER A 169 9.09 -7.32 3.52
CA SER A 169 9.91 -7.06 4.72
C SER A 169 11.24 -7.82 4.70
N GLU A 170 11.24 -9.03 4.15
CA GLU A 170 12.45 -9.85 3.97
C GLU A 170 13.43 -9.27 2.93
N MET A 171 12.97 -8.32 2.11
CA MET A 171 13.81 -7.58 1.16
C MET A 171 14.39 -6.28 1.76
N GLY A 172 14.12 -5.98 3.03
CA GLY A 172 14.45 -4.68 3.63
C GLY A 172 15.92 -4.28 3.51
N ASP A 173 16.85 -5.20 3.76
CA ASP A 173 18.29 -4.90 3.71
C ASP A 173 18.82 -4.61 2.31
N TRP A 174 18.14 -5.07 1.25
CA TRP A 174 18.51 -4.73 -0.13
C TRP A 174 18.39 -3.23 -0.42
N PHE A 175 17.47 -2.54 0.26
CA PHE A 175 17.32 -1.09 0.13
C PHE A 175 18.50 -0.30 0.72
N LYS A 176 19.37 -0.92 1.54
CA LYS A 176 20.63 -0.28 2.00
C LYS A 176 21.63 -0.07 0.87
N GLN A 177 21.41 -0.69 -0.30
CA GLN A 177 22.26 -0.51 -1.48
C GLN A 177 22.01 0.83 -2.19
N LEU A 178 20.93 1.53 -1.85
CA LEU A 178 20.59 2.84 -2.39
C LEU A 178 21.39 3.95 -1.67
N PRO A 179 21.87 4.97 -2.41
CA PRO A 179 22.63 6.06 -1.82
C PRO A 179 21.88 6.75 -0.67
N GLY A 180 22.53 6.88 0.49
CA GLY A 180 21.99 7.56 1.67
C GLY A 180 21.11 6.70 2.58
N LEU A 181 20.89 5.43 2.23
CA LEU A 181 20.09 4.48 3.01
C LEU A 181 20.93 3.43 3.76
N GLU A 182 22.26 3.45 3.60
CA GLU A 182 23.19 2.42 4.08
C GLU A 182 23.09 2.20 5.60
N ALA A 183 22.95 3.30 6.36
CA ALA A 183 22.88 3.29 7.83
C ALA A 183 21.45 3.46 8.38
N LYS A 184 20.41 3.46 7.54
CA LYS A 184 19.03 3.64 7.98
C LYS A 184 18.49 2.36 8.63
N LYS A 185 17.73 2.51 9.72
CA LYS A 185 17.05 1.39 10.40
C LYS A 185 15.93 0.78 9.54
N TYR A 186 15.20 1.61 8.79
CA TYR A 186 14.08 1.20 7.94
C TYR A 186 14.26 1.65 6.49
N PRO A 187 15.33 1.21 5.79
CA PRO A 187 15.72 1.75 4.48
C PRO A 187 14.62 1.61 3.42
N ARG A 188 13.87 0.50 3.40
CA ARG A 188 12.73 0.34 2.49
C ARG A 188 11.62 1.37 2.72
N SER A 189 11.23 1.56 3.99
CA SER A 189 10.27 2.61 4.33
C SER A 189 10.86 3.94 3.88
N GLU A 190 12.14 4.19 4.21
CA GLU A 190 12.81 5.43 3.86
C GLU A 190 12.69 5.78 2.36
N HIS A 191 12.96 4.79 1.51
CA HIS A 191 12.82 4.84 0.06
C HIS A 191 11.38 5.08 -0.41
N LEU A 192 10.40 4.34 0.11
CA LEU A 192 8.98 4.47 -0.26
C LEU A 192 8.47 5.90 -0.11
N PHE A 193 8.87 6.61 0.94
CA PHE A 193 8.46 8.00 1.13
C PHE A 193 9.09 8.95 0.10
N VAL A 194 10.33 8.70 -0.31
CA VAL A 194 10.97 9.55 -1.31
C VAL A 194 10.33 9.32 -2.68
N VAL A 195 10.13 8.06 -3.08
CA VAL A 195 9.63 7.74 -4.42
C VAL A 195 8.14 8.06 -4.59
N LEU A 196 7.34 7.93 -3.53
CA LEU A 196 5.89 8.20 -3.60
C LEU A 196 5.55 9.69 -3.51
N GLN A 197 6.39 10.50 -2.88
CA GLN A 197 6.12 11.93 -2.70
C GLN A 197 5.80 12.67 -4.01
N PRO A 198 6.63 12.63 -5.07
CA PRO A 198 6.35 13.40 -6.29
C PRO A 198 5.04 12.98 -6.98
N ILE A 199 4.74 11.68 -6.98
CA ILE A 199 3.50 11.12 -7.55
C ILE A 199 2.29 11.64 -6.77
N LEU A 200 2.34 11.52 -5.45
CA LEU A 200 1.20 11.89 -4.59
C LEU A 200 0.99 13.39 -4.50
N GLU A 201 2.06 14.20 -4.46
CA GLU A 201 1.95 15.67 -4.50
C GLU A 201 1.28 16.15 -5.79
N ASN A 202 1.64 15.58 -6.93
CA ASN A 202 1.08 15.95 -8.23
C ASN A 202 -0.44 15.70 -8.32
N ILE A 203 -0.95 14.67 -7.64
CA ILE A 203 -2.38 14.30 -7.71
C ILE A 203 -3.19 14.95 -6.60
N LEU A 204 -2.63 14.93 -5.39
CA LEU A 204 -3.37 15.19 -4.15
C LEU A 204 -3.14 16.58 -3.60
N TYR A 205 -2.10 17.29 -4.06
CA TYR A 205 -1.69 18.59 -3.54
C TYR A 205 -1.59 18.56 -2.00
N LEU A 206 -0.83 17.60 -1.48
CA LEU A 206 -0.77 17.31 -0.04
C LEU A 206 -0.08 18.41 0.74
N SER A 207 0.79 19.19 0.10
CA SER A 207 1.60 20.20 0.76
C SER A 207 2.37 19.60 1.95
N GLY A 208 2.55 20.34 3.05
CA GLY A 208 3.25 19.85 4.23
C GLY A 208 2.66 18.60 4.91
N ASN A 209 1.48 18.11 4.49
CA ASN A 209 0.78 16.99 5.13
C ASN A 209 1.21 15.61 4.61
N TYR A 210 2.07 15.53 3.59
CA TYR A 210 2.49 14.24 3.03
C TYR A 210 3.11 13.31 4.09
N GLU A 211 3.99 13.84 4.93
CA GLU A 211 4.67 13.07 5.95
C GLU A 211 3.72 12.54 7.03
N GLU A 212 2.74 13.35 7.42
CA GLU A 212 1.71 12.92 8.38
C GLU A 212 0.87 11.78 7.81
N LEU A 213 0.38 11.90 6.58
CA LEU A 213 -0.42 10.86 5.93
C LEU A 213 0.38 9.57 5.69
N PHE A 214 1.67 9.69 5.36
CA PHE A 214 2.55 8.54 5.21
C PHE A 214 2.72 7.81 6.54
N ASP A 215 3.01 8.54 7.62
CA ASP A 215 3.16 7.96 8.96
C ASP A 215 1.84 7.33 9.44
N GLU A 216 0.71 8.00 9.25
CA GLU A 216 -0.62 7.47 9.60
C GLU A 216 -0.91 6.16 8.86
N PHE A 217 -0.60 6.10 7.56
CA PHE A 217 -0.77 4.89 6.78
C PHE A 217 0.10 3.74 7.33
N GLU A 218 1.38 3.99 7.62
CA GLU A 218 2.27 2.96 8.18
C GLU A 218 1.79 2.48 9.56
N VAL A 219 1.31 3.39 10.42
CA VAL A 219 0.76 3.01 11.73
C VAL A 219 -0.48 2.13 11.57
N LEU A 220 -1.44 2.50 10.72
CA LEU A 220 -2.65 1.69 10.49
C LEU A 220 -2.33 0.35 9.85
N GLN A 221 -1.37 0.31 8.92
CA GLN A 221 -0.87 -0.93 8.33
C GLN A 221 -0.25 -1.82 9.42
N ALA A 222 0.62 -1.26 10.27
CA ALA A 222 1.29 -2.01 11.33
C ALA A 222 0.32 -2.57 12.37
N LEU A 223 -0.67 -1.77 12.77
CA LEU A 223 -1.70 -2.18 13.73
C LEU A 223 -2.69 -3.18 13.13
N SER A 224 -3.13 -3.00 11.87
CA SER A 224 -3.97 -4.01 11.20
C SER A 224 -3.21 -5.34 11.12
N PHE A 225 -1.92 -5.28 10.80
CA PHE A 225 -1.07 -6.45 10.76
C PHE A 225 -0.99 -7.17 12.11
N ALA A 226 -0.70 -6.42 13.17
CA ALA A 226 -0.58 -6.95 14.53
C ALA A 226 -1.90 -7.53 15.03
N ASN A 227 -3.03 -6.87 14.76
CA ASN A 227 -4.36 -7.35 15.14
C ASN A 227 -4.70 -8.69 14.46
N PHE A 228 -4.33 -8.87 13.19
CA PHE A 228 -4.59 -10.12 12.48
C PHE A 228 -3.70 -11.27 12.96
N ARG A 229 -2.39 -11.04 13.13
CA ARG A 229 -1.45 -12.08 13.58
C ARG A 229 -1.65 -12.48 15.04
N GLY A 230 -2.13 -11.55 15.86
CA GLY A 230 -2.10 -11.65 17.32
C GLY A 230 -0.68 -11.44 17.89
N GLY A 231 -0.60 -10.89 19.09
CA GLY A 231 0.65 -10.78 19.85
C GLY A 231 1.50 -9.53 19.55
N GLY A 232 0.88 -8.45 19.08
CA GLY A 232 1.52 -7.13 18.99
C GLY A 232 2.64 -6.96 17.98
N TRP A 233 2.92 -7.92 17.10
CA TRP A 233 3.98 -7.76 16.08
C TRP A 233 3.42 -7.30 14.73
N GLY A 234 4.05 -6.30 14.13
CA GLY A 234 3.73 -5.82 12.78
C GLY A 234 4.92 -5.12 12.12
N PRO A 235 4.81 -4.81 10.82
CA PRO A 235 5.87 -4.13 10.08
C PRO A 235 6.13 -2.76 10.69
N GLN A 236 7.40 -2.49 10.99
CA GLN A 236 7.87 -1.17 11.41
C GLN A 236 8.36 -0.38 10.19
N GLY A 237 8.32 0.94 10.32
CA GLY A 237 8.71 1.88 9.28
C GLY A 237 9.29 3.15 9.89
N ARG A 238 9.37 4.23 9.10
CA ARG A 238 9.93 5.49 9.58
C ARG A 238 9.17 6.07 10.77
N PHE A 239 7.86 5.81 10.88
CA PHE A 239 7.08 6.26 12.04
C PHE A 239 7.64 5.73 13.37
N SER A 240 8.31 4.56 13.34
CA SER A 240 8.81 3.89 14.55
C SER A 240 9.97 4.63 15.19
N TRP A 241 10.91 5.21 14.42
CA TRP A 241 11.99 6.02 15.01
C TRP A 241 11.47 7.39 15.48
N LYS A 242 10.38 7.91 14.89
CA LYS A 242 9.71 9.14 15.35
C LYS A 242 9.07 8.94 16.72
N HIS A 243 8.51 7.77 16.98
CA HIS A 243 7.98 7.42 18.30
C HIS A 243 9.05 7.47 19.40
N GLN A 244 10.30 7.09 19.08
CA GLN A 244 11.41 7.14 20.04
C GLN A 244 11.93 8.56 20.30
N ARG A 245 11.66 9.52 19.40
CA ARG A 245 12.23 10.88 19.46
C ARG A 245 11.25 11.95 19.92
N TYR A 246 9.94 11.72 19.79
CA TYR A 246 8.92 12.72 20.07
C TYR A 246 7.90 12.18 21.08
N ASP A 247 7.64 12.97 22.13
CA ASP A 247 6.65 12.67 23.17
C ASP A 247 5.22 12.47 22.61
N ALA A 248 4.96 13.04 21.43
CA ALA A 248 3.70 12.89 20.68
C ALA A 248 3.95 12.40 19.24
N GLY A 249 4.71 11.31 19.07
CA GLY A 249 4.94 10.69 17.77
C GLY A 249 3.66 10.17 17.09
N PRO A 250 3.69 9.88 15.77
CA PRO A 250 2.50 9.52 14.97
C PRO A 250 1.68 8.36 15.58
N PHE A 251 2.38 7.33 16.07
CA PHE A 251 1.76 6.20 16.76
C PHE A 251 0.92 6.63 17.97
N LEU A 252 1.49 7.46 18.87
CA LEU A 252 0.78 7.88 20.09
C LEU A 252 -0.42 8.77 19.77
N ARG A 253 -0.29 9.66 18.78
CA ARG A 253 -1.41 10.52 18.34
C ARG A 253 -2.58 9.70 17.84
N MET A 254 -2.32 8.68 17.02
CA MET A 254 -3.37 7.82 16.49
C MET A 254 -4.03 6.95 17.56
N VAL A 255 -3.24 6.40 18.49
CA VAL A 255 -3.79 5.64 19.62
C VAL A 255 -4.68 6.52 20.48
N GLU A 256 -4.26 7.75 20.73
CA GLU A 256 -5.05 8.73 21.48
C GLU A 256 -6.33 9.14 20.75
N GLU A 257 -6.27 9.40 19.44
CA GLU A 257 -7.45 9.68 18.61
C GLU A 257 -8.45 8.53 18.67
N GLY A 258 -7.99 7.30 18.43
CA GLY A 258 -8.84 6.11 18.48
C GLY A 258 -9.41 5.84 19.87
N ARG A 259 -8.67 6.17 20.93
CA ARG A 259 -9.15 6.08 22.33
C ARG A 259 -10.24 7.10 22.63
N VAL A 260 -10.06 8.35 22.21
CA VAL A 260 -11.00 9.46 22.45
C VAL A 260 -12.29 9.26 21.63
N GLU A 261 -12.16 8.90 20.36
CA GLU A 261 -13.32 8.71 19.49
C GLU A 261 -14.01 7.35 19.72
N GLY A 262 -13.28 6.33 20.18
CA GLY A 262 -13.80 5.01 20.50
C GLY A 262 -14.55 4.39 19.31
N LYS A 263 -15.80 3.97 19.55
CA LYS A 263 -16.67 3.38 18.48
C LYS A 263 -17.00 4.36 17.35
N ASN A 264 -16.77 5.66 17.56
CA ASN A 264 -17.00 6.67 16.54
C ASN A 264 -15.80 6.90 15.63
N TRP A 265 -14.64 6.34 15.98
CA TRP A 265 -13.42 6.47 15.20
C TRP A 265 -13.60 5.88 13.82
N GLY A 266 -13.12 6.60 12.80
CA GLY A 266 -13.34 6.28 11.39
C GLY A 266 -12.95 4.84 11.00
N PRO A 267 -11.74 4.35 11.34
CA PRO A 267 -11.33 2.97 11.12
C PRO A 267 -12.28 1.93 11.75
N ILE A 268 -12.73 2.17 12.98
CA ILE A 268 -13.65 1.27 13.70
C ILE A 268 -15.02 1.23 13.02
N LYS A 269 -15.57 2.40 12.64
CA LYS A 269 -16.82 2.49 11.88
C LYS A 269 -16.75 1.79 10.52
N ALA A 270 -15.59 1.83 9.87
CA ALA A 270 -15.38 1.12 8.62
C ALA A 270 -15.26 -0.41 8.81
N GLY A 271 -15.14 -0.90 10.04
CA GLY A 271 -15.03 -2.32 10.37
C GLY A 271 -13.59 -2.84 10.43
N MET A 272 -12.59 -1.95 10.45
CA MET A 272 -11.21 -2.35 10.80
C MET A 272 -11.17 -2.80 12.25
N PHE A 273 -10.19 -3.62 12.62
CA PHE A 273 -10.10 -4.19 13.99
C PHE A 273 -11.38 -4.92 14.42
N LYS A 274 -12.04 -5.59 13.46
CA LYS A 274 -13.35 -6.25 13.65
C LYS A 274 -14.46 -5.29 14.15
N GLY A 275 -14.29 -3.98 13.96
CA GLY A 275 -15.19 -2.96 14.48
C GLY A 275 -15.12 -2.79 16.01
N SER A 276 -14.04 -3.24 16.65
CA SER A 276 -13.88 -3.22 18.11
C SER A 276 -12.80 -2.23 18.53
N SER A 277 -13.20 -1.17 19.24
CA SER A 277 -12.25 -0.24 19.87
C SER A 277 -11.40 -0.93 20.94
N GLU A 278 -11.94 -1.97 21.60
CA GLU A 278 -11.20 -2.77 22.57
C GLU A 278 -10.08 -3.57 21.89
N ASP A 279 -10.38 -4.24 20.76
CA ASP A 279 -9.38 -4.99 19.99
C ASP A 279 -8.28 -4.05 19.47
N PHE A 280 -8.65 -2.86 19.01
CA PHE A 280 -7.70 -1.82 18.61
C PHE A 280 -6.78 -1.40 19.77
N LEU A 281 -7.34 -1.01 20.92
CA LEU A 281 -6.55 -0.53 22.06
C LEU A 281 -5.65 -1.63 22.62
N LYS A 282 -6.16 -2.87 22.69
CA LYS A 282 -5.36 -4.04 23.07
C LYS A 282 -4.18 -4.25 22.12
N THR A 283 -4.46 -4.26 20.81
CA THR A 283 -3.41 -4.41 19.79
C THR A 283 -2.37 -3.30 19.88
N ALA A 284 -2.82 -2.06 20.08
CA ALA A 284 -1.94 -0.91 20.22
C ALA A 284 -1.01 -1.04 21.44
N GLU A 285 -1.52 -1.49 22.58
CA GLU A 285 -0.68 -1.69 23.78
C GLU A 285 0.36 -2.79 23.55
N GLU A 286 -0.04 -3.96 23.02
CA GLU A 286 0.89 -5.05 22.69
C GLU A 286 1.95 -4.62 21.65
N PHE A 287 1.56 -3.78 20.68
CA PHE A 287 2.48 -3.25 19.68
C PHE A 287 3.46 -2.22 20.26
N LYS A 288 3.01 -1.38 21.19
CA LYS A 288 3.82 -0.38 21.87
C LYS A 288 4.97 -1.01 22.65
N GLU A 289 4.73 -2.12 23.34
CA GLU A 289 5.78 -2.87 24.04
C GLU A 289 6.92 -3.31 23.10
N ARG A 290 6.60 -3.56 21.82
CA ARG A 290 7.57 -3.97 20.78
C ARG A 290 8.24 -2.81 20.05
N LEU A 291 7.64 -1.62 20.06
CA LEU A 291 8.22 -0.40 19.48
C LEU A 291 9.43 0.11 20.29
N THR A 292 9.45 -0.16 21.59
CA THR A 292 10.45 0.35 22.54
C THR A 292 11.61 -0.62 22.80
N SER A 293 11.54 -1.86 22.31
CA SER A 293 12.47 -2.95 22.64
C SER A 293 13.57 -3.21 21.60
N TRP A 294 13.83 -2.26 20.68
CA TRP A 294 14.93 -2.32 19.68
C TRP A 294 15.63 -0.99 19.46
#